data_AF-A0A6S7I859-F1
#
_entry.id   AF-A0A6S7I859-F1
#
_cell.length_a   1.000
_cell.length_b   1.000
_cell.length_c   1.000
_cell.angle_alpha   90.00
_cell.angle_beta   90.00
_cell.angle_gamma   90.00
#
_symmetry.space_group_name_H-M   'P 1'
#
loop_
_entity.id
_entity.type
_entity.pdbx_description
1 polymer ?
#
loop_
_entity_poly.entity_id
_entity_poly.type
_entity_poly.pdbx_seq_one_letter_code
_entity_poly.pdbx_strand_id
1 'polypeptide(L)'
;MKDFFDNFEISEPLEPRHAFFGGRTNATCLYYDVQPEEKIRYVDFCSLYPCDYFGLVKCSVLPPRALYHPVLHYRTQDKFMFPSCRTCADNLQQELCYHSDAERTLLGTWVTLELEKALEKGYELMKVDKVWHFPEHTHGLFKDYIDTFLKIKQEASGFPPECDTDEKKGQYIADYAAKEGIQLDPRQIVKNPGLRALAKLMLNSFWGKFAQRPNMTKVKIISDPAEYFDLLSSDQINVTDTNFINDELIEVHFENVDEFVEADGKTNAVIAAFTTAHARLKLYGVLEQLNRRVL
;
A
#
# COMPACT_ATOMS: atom_id res chain seq x y z
N MET A 1 23.73 25.62 -25.53
CA MET A 1 23.82 24.15 -25.40
C MET A 1 24.11 23.77 -23.95
N LYS A 2 25.09 24.38 -23.27
CA LYS A 2 25.29 24.27 -21.81
C LYS A 2 24.02 24.67 -21.02
N ASP A 3 23.46 25.85 -21.30
CA ASP A 3 22.20 26.29 -20.69
C ASP A 3 20.98 25.40 -20.99
N PHE A 4 21.03 24.60 -22.06
CA PHE A 4 19.96 23.64 -22.34
C PHE A 4 20.10 22.46 -21.38
N PHE A 5 21.28 21.84 -21.28
CA PHE A 5 21.53 20.74 -20.35
C PHE A 5 21.45 21.16 -18.87
N ASP A 6 21.84 22.40 -18.54
CA ASP A 6 21.79 22.93 -17.17
C ASP A 6 20.34 23.21 -16.71
N ASN A 7 19.39 23.37 -17.64
CA ASN A 7 17.97 23.60 -17.36
C ASN A 7 17.07 22.45 -17.84
N PHE A 8 17.63 21.38 -18.41
CA PHE A 8 16.88 20.23 -18.91
C PHE A 8 16.65 19.27 -17.74
N GLU A 9 15.53 19.44 -17.05
CA GLU A 9 15.04 18.44 -16.11
C GLU A 9 14.55 17.22 -16.91
N ILE A 10 15.32 16.13 -16.86
CA ILE A 10 14.85 14.83 -17.33
C ILE A 10 13.69 14.42 -16.41
N SER A 11 12.47 14.55 -16.90
CA SER A 11 11.30 14.09 -16.19
C SER A 11 11.22 12.56 -16.27
N GLU A 12 11.71 11.89 -15.23
CA GLU A 12 11.60 10.43 -15.10
C GLU A 12 10.13 9.96 -15.10
N PRO A 13 9.82 8.76 -15.60
CA PRO A 13 8.47 8.19 -15.51
C PRO A 13 7.93 8.15 -14.08
N LEU A 14 6.59 8.13 -13.92
CA LEU A 14 5.99 7.92 -12.60
C LEU A 14 6.25 6.47 -12.17
N GLU A 15 6.94 6.29 -11.05
CA GLU A 15 7.22 4.96 -10.50
C GLU A 15 6.04 4.44 -9.68
N PRO A 16 5.34 3.35 -10.10
CA PRO A 16 4.17 2.84 -9.41
C PRO A 16 4.42 2.43 -7.96
N ARG A 17 5.64 1.98 -7.62
CA ARG A 17 6.01 1.63 -6.25
C ARG A 17 5.92 2.80 -5.29
N HIS A 18 6.03 4.03 -5.77
CA HIS A 18 5.86 5.22 -4.92
C HIS A 18 4.42 5.39 -4.41
N ALA A 19 3.43 4.73 -5.00
CA ALA A 19 2.06 4.67 -4.49
C ALA A 19 1.77 3.40 -3.67
N PHE A 20 2.71 2.44 -3.65
CA PHE A 20 2.51 1.17 -2.97
C PHE A 20 2.99 1.23 -1.53
N PHE A 21 2.04 1.13 -0.60
CA PHE A 21 2.30 1.07 0.84
C PHE A 21 1.50 -0.04 1.52
N GLY A 22 1.95 -0.45 2.70
CA GLY A 22 1.29 -1.47 3.50
C GLY A 22 -0.04 -1.04 4.14
N GLY A 23 -0.46 -1.78 5.16
CA GLY A 23 -1.62 -1.44 5.98
C GLY A 23 -1.40 -0.16 6.80
N ARG A 24 -2.49 0.37 7.35
CA ARG A 24 -2.45 1.53 8.26
C ARG A 24 -2.26 1.04 9.70
N THR A 25 -1.21 1.53 10.35
CA THR A 25 -0.94 1.35 11.77
C THR A 25 -0.68 2.73 12.36
N ASN A 26 -1.63 3.26 13.12
CA ASN A 26 -1.46 4.52 13.84
C ASN A 26 -1.48 4.24 15.35
N ALA A 27 -0.52 4.79 16.09
CA ALA A 27 -0.67 5.01 17.52
C ALA A 27 -1.27 6.41 17.70
N THR A 28 -2.47 6.51 18.26
CA THR A 28 -3.17 7.79 18.38
C THR A 28 -2.78 8.50 19.67
N CYS A 29 -2.10 9.65 19.58
CA CYS A 29 -2.21 10.71 20.58
C CYS A 29 -1.76 12.04 19.97
N LEU A 30 -2.66 13.03 19.93
CA LEU A 30 -2.51 14.35 20.53
C LEU A 30 -3.82 15.12 20.40
N TYR A 31 -4.28 15.62 21.54
CA TYR A 31 -5.56 16.26 21.81
C TYR A 31 -5.49 17.77 21.53
N TYR A 32 -6.55 18.35 20.95
CA TYR A 32 -6.73 19.79 20.83
C TYR A 32 -8.18 20.15 21.21
N ASP A 33 -8.31 21.09 22.15
CA ASP A 33 -9.60 21.60 22.64
C ASP A 33 -9.84 22.99 22.04
N VAL A 34 -10.96 23.15 21.34
CA VAL A 34 -11.31 24.35 20.56
C VAL A 34 -11.81 25.45 21.51
N GLN A 35 -11.30 26.67 21.34
CA GLN A 35 -11.66 27.83 22.18
C GLN A 35 -12.95 28.53 21.69
N PRO A 36 -13.67 29.26 22.57
CA PRO A 36 -15.02 29.78 22.30
C PRO A 36 -15.20 30.74 21.11
N GLU A 37 -14.11 31.26 20.52
CA GLU A 37 -14.16 32.26 19.44
C GLU A 37 -13.73 31.74 18.06
N GLU A 38 -13.45 30.44 17.89
CA GLU A 38 -13.09 29.89 16.58
C GLU A 38 -14.33 29.63 15.70
N LYS A 39 -14.38 30.27 14.53
CA LYS A 39 -15.37 29.99 13.48
C LYS A 39 -14.75 29.10 12.41
N ILE A 40 -15.20 27.85 12.33
CA ILE A 40 -14.87 26.95 11.23
C ILE A 40 -15.64 27.40 9.99
N ARG A 41 -14.92 27.82 8.95
CA ARG A 41 -15.50 28.08 7.63
C ARG A 41 -15.42 26.78 6.82
N TYR A 42 -16.57 26.29 6.39
CA TYR A 42 -16.67 25.28 5.35
C TYR A 42 -16.62 26.00 4.01
N VAL A 43 -15.57 25.72 3.23
CA VAL A 43 -15.51 26.17 1.83
C VAL A 43 -15.50 24.91 0.98
N ASP A 44 -16.61 24.68 0.31
CA ASP A 44 -16.74 23.68 -0.74
C ASP A 44 -16.05 24.22 -1.99
N PHE A 45 -14.88 23.66 -2.29
CA PHE A 45 -14.23 23.81 -3.58
C PHE A 45 -14.37 22.52 -4.37
N CYS A 46 -15.50 22.36 -5.06
CA CYS A 46 -15.59 21.53 -6.25
C CYS A 46 -14.72 22.12 -7.37
N SER A 47 -13.43 21.77 -7.40
CA SER A 47 -12.59 21.92 -8.60
C SER A 47 -12.28 20.55 -9.19
N LEU A 48 -13.10 20.22 -10.18
CA LEU A 48 -13.36 19.00 -10.95
C LEU A 48 -12.17 18.28 -11.65
N TYR A 49 -10.90 18.57 -11.36
CA TYR A 49 -9.81 18.06 -12.21
C TYR A 49 -9.25 16.66 -11.88
N PRO A 50 -9.27 16.13 -10.63
CA PRO A 50 -8.77 14.78 -10.35
C PRO A 50 -9.79 13.66 -10.57
N CYS A 51 -11.09 13.94 -10.48
CA CYS A 51 -12.14 12.90 -10.48
C CYS A 51 -12.32 12.18 -11.82
N ASP A 52 -11.83 12.76 -12.92
CA ASP A 52 -11.90 12.12 -14.24
C ASP A 52 -10.77 11.08 -14.43
N TYR A 53 -9.76 11.09 -13.55
CA TYR A 53 -8.63 10.19 -13.66
C TYR A 53 -8.78 9.01 -12.70
N PHE A 54 -8.67 7.81 -13.25
CA PHE A 54 -8.52 6.57 -12.48
C PHE A 54 -7.08 6.06 -12.60
N GLY A 55 -6.34 5.93 -11.50
CA GLY A 55 -4.96 5.44 -11.52
C GLY A 55 -4.05 5.98 -10.42
N LEU A 56 -2.83 6.39 -10.78
CA LEU A 56 -1.83 6.93 -9.86
C LEU A 56 -1.57 8.41 -10.14
N VAL A 57 -1.47 9.21 -9.08
CA VAL A 57 -1.27 10.66 -9.18
C VAL A 57 -0.12 11.08 -8.29
N LYS A 58 0.92 11.67 -8.90
CA LYS A 58 1.97 12.40 -8.18
C LYS A 58 1.55 13.85 -8.06
N CYS A 59 1.36 14.33 -6.84
CA CYS A 59 0.89 15.69 -6.58
C CYS A 59 1.38 16.25 -5.25
N SER A 60 1.19 17.55 -5.08
CA SER A 60 1.35 18.28 -3.82
C SER A 60 -0.02 18.58 -3.24
N VAL A 61 -0.24 18.19 -1.99
CA VAL A 61 -1.52 18.32 -1.27
C VAL A 61 -1.31 18.93 0.10
N LEU A 62 -2.16 19.88 0.46
CA LEU A 62 -2.16 20.52 1.76
C LEU A 62 -3.20 19.84 2.67
N PRO A 63 -2.77 19.19 3.77
CA PRO A 63 -3.72 18.62 4.72
C PRO A 63 -4.49 19.71 5.49
N PRO A 64 -5.74 19.46 5.90
CA PRO A 64 -6.46 20.34 6.83
C PRO A 64 -5.83 20.32 8.23
N ARG A 65 -5.98 21.41 8.99
CA ARG A 65 -5.41 21.53 10.36
C ARG A 65 -6.17 20.71 11.41
N ALA A 66 -7.49 20.60 11.29
CA ALA A 66 -8.37 20.04 12.32
C ALA A 66 -8.88 18.62 12.02
N LEU A 67 -8.14 17.84 11.22
CA LEU A 67 -8.54 16.47 10.89
C LEU A 67 -7.97 15.47 11.89
N TYR A 68 -8.86 14.83 12.65
CA TYR A 68 -8.48 13.88 13.69
C TYR A 68 -7.80 12.61 13.13
N HIS A 69 -8.29 12.11 12.00
CA HIS A 69 -7.72 10.97 11.29
C HIS A 69 -7.20 11.43 9.92
N PRO A 70 -5.89 11.69 9.76
CA PRO A 70 -5.32 12.04 8.46
C PRO A 70 -5.53 10.90 7.45
N VAL A 71 -5.85 11.21 6.20
CA VAL A 71 -6.19 10.23 5.16
C VAL A 71 -4.94 9.73 4.45
N LEU A 72 -4.14 10.67 3.94
CA LEU A 72 -3.02 10.37 3.07
C LEU A 72 -1.81 9.92 3.87
N HIS A 73 -1.14 8.92 3.32
CA HIS A 73 0.11 8.45 3.85
C HIS A 73 1.28 9.29 3.30
N TYR A 74 2.36 9.31 4.06
CA TYR A 74 3.61 9.98 3.72
C TYR A 74 4.78 9.16 4.26
N ARG A 75 5.83 9.03 3.45
CA ARG A 75 7.05 8.32 3.83
C ARG A 75 8.16 9.31 4.11
N THR A 76 8.78 9.17 5.28
CA THR A 76 9.93 9.99 5.67
C THR A 76 10.84 9.20 6.60
N GLN A 77 12.16 9.32 6.41
CA GLN A 77 13.20 8.61 7.19
C GLN A 77 12.87 7.11 7.37
N ASP A 78 12.51 6.43 6.29
CA ASP A 78 12.07 5.03 6.26
C ASP A 78 10.81 4.68 7.08
N LYS A 79 10.16 5.67 7.67
CA LYS A 79 8.89 5.51 8.39
C LYS A 79 7.72 5.81 7.47
N PHE A 80 6.67 5.01 7.64
CA PHE A 80 5.38 5.18 6.99
C PHE A 80 4.40 5.77 8.00
N MET A 81 3.87 6.96 7.71
CA MET A 81 3.01 7.71 8.63
C MET A 81 1.82 8.32 7.90
N PHE A 82 0.83 8.77 8.67
CA PHE A 82 -0.31 9.55 8.18
C PHE A 82 -0.31 10.93 8.83
N PRO A 83 0.55 11.87 8.38
CA PRO A 83 0.69 13.17 9.01
C PRO A 83 -0.23 14.24 8.42
N SER A 84 -0.48 15.29 9.21
CA SER A 84 -1.13 16.54 8.75
C SER A 84 -0.12 17.65 8.41
N CYS A 85 1.18 17.36 8.51
CA CYS A 85 2.28 18.28 8.23
C CYS A 85 3.53 17.48 7.84
N ARG A 86 4.10 17.78 6.66
CA ARG A 86 5.37 17.23 6.18
C ARG A 86 6.51 17.46 7.19
N THR A 87 6.78 18.71 7.55
CA THR A 87 7.90 19.06 8.44
C THR A 87 7.78 18.41 9.83
N CYS A 88 6.58 18.33 10.41
CA CYS A 88 6.40 17.62 11.69
C CYS A 88 6.68 16.12 11.54
N ALA A 89 6.29 15.51 10.42
CA ALA A 89 6.58 14.11 10.15
C ALA A 89 8.08 13.88 9.99
N ASP A 90 8.76 14.73 9.21
CA ASP A 90 10.21 14.65 8.97
C ASP A 90 11.02 14.82 10.26
N ASN A 91 10.59 15.74 11.14
CA ASN A 91 11.27 16.01 12.41
C ASN A 91 10.75 15.13 13.57
N LEU A 92 9.78 14.24 13.34
CA LEU A 92 9.11 13.44 14.36
C LEU A 92 8.57 14.28 15.54
N GLN A 93 8.08 15.48 15.23
CA GLN A 93 7.57 16.42 16.21
C GLN A 93 6.22 15.97 16.76
N GLN A 94 6.10 15.96 18.10
CA GLN A 94 4.86 15.66 18.83
C GLN A 94 4.24 16.90 19.49
N GLU A 95 4.81 18.09 19.29
CA GLU A 95 4.22 19.33 19.80
C GLU A 95 3.24 19.95 18.80
N LEU A 96 2.45 20.92 19.27
CA LEU A 96 1.55 21.70 18.42
C LEU A 96 2.30 22.26 17.20
N CYS A 97 1.68 22.09 16.03
CA CYS A 97 2.27 22.47 14.76
C CYS A 97 1.99 23.95 14.43
N TYR A 98 3.04 24.75 14.33
CA TYR A 98 2.98 26.16 13.91
C TYR A 98 3.54 26.41 12.50
N HIS A 99 3.83 25.34 11.76
CA HIS A 99 4.38 25.43 10.41
C HIS A 99 3.39 26.09 9.43
N SER A 100 3.95 26.78 8.45
CA SER A 100 3.23 27.38 7.33
C SER A 100 2.63 26.31 6.41
N ASP A 101 1.69 26.70 5.55
CA ASP A 101 1.03 25.75 4.65
C ASP A 101 2.01 25.18 3.61
N ALA A 102 3.00 25.96 3.17
CA ALA A 102 4.08 25.47 2.31
C ALA A 102 4.92 24.37 2.99
N GLU A 103 5.22 24.53 4.28
CA GLU A 103 5.96 23.53 5.06
C GLU A 103 5.11 22.28 5.38
N ARG A 104 3.79 22.43 5.49
CA ARG A 104 2.86 21.34 5.77
C ARG A 104 2.54 20.50 4.55
N THR A 105 2.62 21.08 3.36
CA THR A 105 2.26 20.45 2.08
C THR A 105 3.01 19.13 1.91
N LEU A 106 2.26 18.06 1.65
CA LEU A 106 2.78 16.73 1.37
C LEU A 106 3.02 16.61 -0.13
N LEU A 107 4.19 16.13 -0.53
CA LEU A 107 4.50 15.71 -1.90
C LEU A 107 4.55 14.18 -1.91
N GLY A 108 3.79 13.55 -2.79
CA GLY A 108 3.73 12.10 -2.86
C GLY A 108 3.01 11.60 -4.09
N THR A 109 2.99 10.28 -4.23
CA THR A 109 2.23 9.57 -5.25
C THR A 109 1.15 8.77 -4.56
N TRP A 110 -0.11 9.00 -4.92
CA TRP A 110 -1.25 8.31 -4.32
C TRP A 110 -2.12 7.67 -5.40
N VAL A 111 -2.87 6.64 -5.00
CA VAL A 111 -3.97 6.11 -5.81
C VAL A 111 -5.10 7.13 -5.82
N THR A 112 -5.77 7.32 -6.96
CA THR A 112 -6.84 8.31 -7.14
C THR A 112 -7.93 8.20 -6.07
N LEU A 113 -8.30 6.99 -5.67
CA LEU A 113 -9.30 6.74 -4.62
C LEU A 113 -8.92 7.31 -3.24
N GLU A 114 -7.63 7.26 -2.86
CA GLU A 114 -7.17 7.86 -1.60
C GLU A 114 -7.15 9.38 -1.70
N LEU A 115 -6.79 9.90 -2.87
CA LEU A 115 -6.78 11.33 -3.15
C LEU A 115 -8.21 11.90 -3.12
N GLU A 116 -9.17 11.25 -3.78
CA GLU A 116 -10.60 11.59 -3.72
C GLU A 116 -11.10 11.63 -2.27
N LYS A 117 -10.80 10.61 -1.47
CA LYS A 117 -11.17 10.60 -0.06
C LYS A 117 -10.51 11.72 0.74
N ALA A 118 -9.27 12.08 0.41
CA ALA A 118 -8.58 13.18 1.05
C ALA A 118 -9.25 14.53 0.72
N LEU A 119 -9.61 14.75 -0.54
CA LEU A 119 -10.34 15.96 -0.97
C LEU A 119 -11.70 16.06 -0.27
N GLU A 120 -12.46 14.96 -0.15
CA GLU A 120 -13.69 14.90 0.66
C GLU A 120 -13.48 15.32 2.13
N LYS A 121 -12.27 15.10 2.67
CA LYS A 121 -11.91 15.42 4.05
C LYS A 121 -11.30 16.81 4.22
N GLY A 122 -11.31 17.62 3.16
CA GLY A 122 -10.84 19.01 3.19
C GLY A 122 -9.34 19.16 2.95
N TYR A 123 -8.70 18.19 2.30
CA TYR A 123 -7.37 18.42 1.74
C TYR A 123 -7.48 19.35 0.52
N GLU A 124 -6.51 20.24 0.36
CA GLU A 124 -6.43 21.12 -0.79
C GLU A 124 -5.35 20.61 -1.76
N LEU A 125 -5.74 20.41 -3.03
CA LEU A 125 -4.80 20.02 -4.07
C LEU A 125 -4.04 21.25 -4.55
N MET A 126 -2.73 21.29 -4.30
CA MET A 126 -1.89 22.45 -4.63
C MET A 126 -1.38 22.38 -6.07
N LYS A 127 -0.88 21.21 -6.47
CA LYS A 127 -0.27 21.00 -7.78
C LYS A 127 -0.32 19.53 -8.16
N VAL A 128 -0.70 19.23 -9.40
CA VAL A 128 -0.53 17.89 -9.99
C VAL A 128 0.74 17.89 -10.83
N ASP A 129 1.66 16.97 -10.55
CA ASP A 129 2.89 16.83 -11.31
C ASP A 129 2.73 15.82 -12.45
N LYS A 130 2.21 14.62 -12.12
CA LYS A 130 2.09 13.51 -13.08
C LYS A 130 0.85 12.67 -12.77
N VAL A 131 0.21 12.18 -13.82
CA VAL A 131 -0.95 11.28 -13.73
C VAL A 131 -0.68 10.06 -14.60
N TRP A 132 -0.81 8.88 -14.02
CA TRP A 132 -0.91 7.62 -14.74
C TRP A 132 -2.38 7.20 -14.73
N HIS A 133 -3.06 7.42 -15.86
CA HIS A 133 -4.48 7.14 -16.01
C HIS A 133 -4.73 5.80 -16.72
N PHE A 134 -5.68 5.02 -16.20
CA PHE A 134 -6.24 3.82 -16.82
C PHE A 134 -7.67 4.13 -17.26
N PRO A 135 -7.92 4.31 -18.56
CA PRO A 135 -9.26 4.65 -19.07
C PRO A 135 -10.22 3.46 -18.94
N GLU A 136 -9.69 2.25 -19.07
CA GLU A 136 -10.44 1.01 -18.94
C GLU A 136 -10.15 0.38 -17.57
N HIS A 137 -11.21 -0.06 -16.91
CA HIS A 137 -11.12 -0.81 -15.67
C HIS A 137 -12.22 -1.88 -15.64
N THR A 138 -11.93 -2.97 -14.94
CA THR A 138 -12.87 -4.07 -14.77
C THR A 138 -13.05 -4.38 -13.30
N HIS A 139 -14.25 -4.83 -12.94
CA HIS A 139 -14.56 -5.31 -11.60
C HIS A 139 -14.55 -6.84 -11.58
N GLY A 140 -14.14 -7.41 -10.46
CA GLY A 140 -14.26 -8.86 -10.23
C GLY A 140 -13.22 -9.73 -10.93
N LEU A 141 -12.14 -9.18 -11.50
CA LEU A 141 -11.06 -9.95 -12.14
C LEU A 141 -10.54 -11.11 -11.28
N PHE A 142 -10.45 -10.89 -9.96
CA PHE A 142 -9.97 -11.88 -8.99
C PHE A 142 -11.08 -12.52 -8.17
N LYS A 143 -12.36 -12.25 -8.49
CA LYS A 143 -13.51 -12.70 -7.70
C LYS A 143 -13.50 -14.22 -7.55
N ASP A 144 -13.42 -14.96 -8.66
CA ASP A 144 -13.49 -16.43 -8.62
C ASP A 144 -12.33 -17.05 -7.84
N TYR A 145 -11.12 -16.48 -7.95
CA TYR A 145 -9.96 -16.91 -7.17
C TYR A 145 -10.20 -16.69 -5.68
N ILE A 146 -10.61 -15.48 -5.29
CA ILE A 146 -10.84 -15.11 -3.89
C ILE A 146 -11.99 -15.93 -3.30
N ASP A 147 -13.10 -16.07 -4.03
CA ASP A 147 -14.27 -16.85 -3.62
C ASP A 147 -13.91 -18.32 -3.41
N THR A 148 -13.09 -18.90 -4.30
CA THR A 148 -12.62 -20.28 -4.18
C THR A 148 -11.83 -20.50 -2.89
N PHE A 149 -10.83 -19.66 -2.62
CA PHE A 149 -10.01 -19.84 -1.41
C PHE A 149 -10.71 -19.39 -0.12
N LEU A 150 -11.64 -18.43 -0.18
CA LEU A 150 -12.51 -18.09 0.94
C LEU A 150 -13.44 -19.26 1.28
N LYS A 151 -14.05 -19.89 0.27
CA LYS A 151 -14.87 -21.10 0.45
C LYS A 151 -14.09 -22.20 1.14
N ILE A 152 -12.93 -22.59 0.59
CA ILE A 152 -12.07 -23.64 1.17
C ILE A 152 -11.67 -23.30 2.60
N LYS A 153 -11.27 -22.04 2.85
CA LYS A 153 -10.88 -21.58 4.18
C LYS A 153 -12.04 -21.67 5.18
N GLN A 154 -13.25 -21.32 4.75
CA GLN A 154 -14.43 -21.33 5.60
C GLN A 154 -14.89 -22.76 5.90
N GLU A 155 -14.97 -23.62 4.88
CA GLU A 155 -15.30 -25.04 5.03
C GLU A 155 -14.30 -25.76 5.94
N ALA A 156 -13.00 -25.52 5.74
CA ALA A 156 -11.94 -26.08 6.59
C ALA A 156 -11.93 -25.57 8.04
N SER A 157 -12.73 -24.54 8.36
CA SER A 157 -12.86 -24.07 9.76
C SER A 157 -13.78 -24.96 10.59
N GLY A 158 -14.64 -25.74 9.94
CA GLY A 158 -15.78 -26.38 10.58
C GLY A 158 -16.86 -25.37 10.98
N PHE A 159 -17.96 -25.87 11.53
CA PHE A 159 -19.03 -25.03 12.06
C PHE A 159 -18.60 -24.31 13.34
N PRO A 160 -19.05 -23.06 13.55
CA PRO A 160 -18.91 -22.39 14.83
C PRO A 160 -19.53 -23.20 15.99
N PRO A 161 -19.02 -23.08 17.23
CA PRO A 161 -19.58 -23.78 18.39
C PRO A 161 -21.06 -23.51 18.62
N GLU A 162 -21.54 -22.31 18.27
CA GLU A 162 -22.96 -21.96 18.36
C GLU A 162 -23.89 -22.71 17.39
N CYS A 163 -23.35 -23.36 16.34
CA CYS A 163 -24.10 -24.10 15.31
C CYS A 163 -24.23 -25.59 15.66
N ASP A 164 -24.89 -25.89 16.78
CA ASP A 164 -25.09 -27.24 17.33
C ASP A 164 -26.26 -28.01 16.68
N THR A 165 -27.33 -27.31 16.30
CA THR A 165 -28.51 -27.87 15.63
C THR A 165 -28.43 -27.78 14.11
N ASP A 166 -29.13 -28.67 13.40
CA ASP A 166 -29.16 -28.64 11.93
C ASP A 166 -29.85 -27.38 11.37
N GLU A 167 -30.83 -26.78 12.08
CA GLU A 167 -31.39 -25.49 11.67
C GLU A 167 -30.32 -24.39 11.67
N LYS A 168 -29.53 -24.27 12.75
CA LYS A 168 -28.45 -23.28 12.85
C LYS A 168 -27.34 -23.49 11.83
N LYS A 169 -26.99 -24.74 11.50
CA LYS A 169 -26.04 -25.03 10.42
C LYS A 169 -26.59 -24.58 9.06
N GLY A 170 -27.86 -24.83 8.79
CA GLY A 170 -28.54 -24.35 7.59
C GLY A 170 -28.55 -22.82 7.51
N GLN A 171 -28.87 -22.16 8.62
CA GLN A 171 -28.86 -20.69 8.72
C GLN A 171 -27.47 -20.12 8.51
N TYR A 172 -26.43 -20.72 9.09
CA TYR A 172 -25.04 -20.29 8.89
C TYR A 172 -24.63 -20.34 7.41
N ILE A 173 -25.00 -21.39 6.69
CA ILE A 173 -24.71 -21.52 5.25
C ILE A 173 -25.49 -20.47 4.44
N ALA A 174 -26.77 -20.27 4.76
CA ALA A 174 -27.61 -19.26 4.10
C ALA A 174 -27.09 -17.84 4.34
N ASP A 175 -26.70 -17.53 5.57
CA ASP A 175 -26.13 -16.24 5.95
C ASP A 175 -24.80 -15.97 5.23
N TYR A 176 -23.96 -17.00 5.10
CA TYR A 176 -22.70 -16.87 4.37
C TYR A 176 -22.93 -16.62 2.87
N ALA A 177 -23.88 -17.34 2.26
CA ALA A 177 -24.27 -17.12 0.88
C ALA A 177 -24.88 -15.72 0.66
N ALA A 178 -25.72 -15.24 1.59
CA ALA A 178 -26.35 -13.93 1.51
C ALA A 178 -25.37 -12.76 1.69
N LYS A 179 -24.38 -12.91 2.58
CA LYS A 179 -23.40 -11.86 2.89
C LYS A 179 -22.23 -11.84 1.93
N GLU A 180 -21.64 -13.00 1.65
CA GLU A 180 -20.40 -13.13 0.88
C GLU A 180 -20.65 -13.58 -0.57
N GLY A 181 -21.86 -14.03 -0.91
CA GLY A 181 -22.17 -14.55 -2.25
C GLY A 181 -21.58 -15.94 -2.54
N ILE A 182 -21.08 -16.64 -1.52
CA ILE A 182 -20.36 -17.91 -1.65
C ILE A 182 -21.20 -19.06 -1.12
N GLN A 183 -21.46 -20.05 -1.96
CA GLN A 183 -22.17 -21.26 -1.56
C GLN A 183 -21.22 -22.30 -0.94
N LEU A 184 -21.38 -22.53 0.37
CA LEU A 184 -20.66 -23.59 1.09
C LEU A 184 -21.32 -24.97 0.85
N ASP A 185 -20.51 -26.02 0.79
CA ASP A 185 -20.97 -27.42 0.79
C ASP A 185 -21.03 -27.93 2.25
N PRO A 186 -22.23 -28.23 2.79
CA PRO A 186 -22.38 -28.76 4.15
C PRO A 186 -21.50 -29.98 4.45
N ARG A 187 -21.18 -30.80 3.44
CA ARG A 187 -20.39 -32.03 3.60
C ARG A 187 -18.89 -31.75 3.71
N GLN A 188 -18.44 -30.60 3.23
CA GLN A 188 -17.04 -30.18 3.27
C GLN A 188 -16.73 -29.31 4.50
N ILE A 189 -17.75 -28.89 5.26
CA ILE A 189 -17.57 -28.11 6.49
C ILE A 189 -17.05 -29.02 7.60
N VAL A 190 -15.73 -29.25 7.57
CA VAL A 190 -15.00 -30.12 8.50
C VAL A 190 -13.75 -29.39 8.97
N LYS A 191 -13.52 -29.38 10.28
CA LYS A 191 -12.35 -28.74 10.86
C LYS A 191 -11.06 -29.39 10.34
N ASN A 192 -10.34 -28.68 9.49
CA ASN A 192 -9.07 -29.08 8.91
C ASN A 192 -8.06 -27.92 9.04
N PRO A 193 -7.25 -27.91 10.12
CA PRO A 193 -6.29 -26.83 10.37
C PRO A 193 -5.27 -26.64 9.23
N GLY A 194 -4.80 -27.72 8.61
CA GLY A 194 -3.81 -27.67 7.54
C GLY A 194 -4.37 -27.04 6.27
N LEU A 195 -5.55 -27.49 5.83
CA LEU A 195 -6.22 -26.93 4.66
C LEU A 195 -6.62 -25.47 4.88
N ARG A 196 -7.08 -25.13 6.09
CA ARG A 196 -7.37 -23.74 6.46
C ARG A 196 -6.11 -22.86 6.39
N ALA A 197 -4.98 -23.36 6.88
CA ALA A 197 -3.71 -22.64 6.82
C ALA A 197 -3.26 -22.42 5.37
N LEU A 198 -3.36 -23.45 4.52
CA LEU A 198 -3.05 -23.36 3.09
C LEU A 198 -3.95 -22.33 2.39
N ALA A 199 -5.26 -22.40 2.57
CA ALA A 199 -6.20 -21.47 1.94
C ALA A 199 -5.97 -20.02 2.40
N LYS A 200 -5.68 -19.82 3.69
CA LYS A 200 -5.28 -18.50 4.22
C LYS A 200 -3.96 -18.02 3.60
N LEU A 201 -2.99 -18.91 3.43
CA LEU A 201 -1.71 -18.58 2.78
C LEU A 201 -1.93 -18.14 1.34
N MET A 202 -2.77 -18.86 0.57
CA MET A 202 -3.08 -18.50 -0.81
C MET A 202 -3.71 -17.10 -0.90
N LEU A 203 -4.69 -16.79 -0.03
CA LEU A 203 -5.30 -15.45 0.02
C LEU A 203 -4.30 -14.34 0.36
N ASN A 204 -3.41 -14.58 1.33
CA ASN A 204 -2.46 -13.56 1.78
C ASN A 204 -1.29 -13.37 0.80
N SER A 205 -0.72 -14.47 0.30
CA SER A 205 0.43 -14.45 -0.60
C SER A 205 0.07 -13.94 -1.99
N PHE A 206 -1.19 -14.08 -2.41
CA PHE A 206 -1.67 -13.59 -3.71
C PHE A 206 -1.37 -12.10 -3.91
N TRP A 207 -1.71 -11.26 -2.93
CA TRP A 207 -1.46 -9.83 -3.00
C TRP A 207 0.02 -9.47 -2.86
N GLY A 208 0.74 -10.19 -1.99
CA GLY A 208 2.18 -10.01 -1.82
C GLY A 208 2.97 -10.30 -3.09
N LYS A 209 2.50 -11.25 -3.91
CA LYS A 209 3.15 -11.61 -5.19
C LYS A 209 3.14 -10.44 -6.17
N PHE A 210 2.04 -9.70 -6.28
CA PHE A 210 1.97 -8.52 -7.16
C PHE A 210 2.93 -7.41 -6.75
N ALA A 211 3.25 -7.30 -5.46
CA ALA A 211 4.17 -6.32 -4.90
C ALA A 211 5.66 -6.74 -4.94
N GLN A 212 5.95 -8.00 -5.31
CA GLN A 212 7.30 -8.55 -5.25
C GLN A 212 8.29 -7.67 -6.01
N ARG A 213 9.47 -7.45 -5.42
CA ARG A 213 10.55 -6.69 -6.08
C ARG A 213 11.11 -7.54 -7.23
N PRO A 214 11.20 -7.01 -8.46
CA PRO A 214 11.77 -7.74 -9.59
C PRO A 214 13.28 -7.96 -9.40
N ASN A 215 13.95 -6.97 -8.78
CA ASN A 215 15.34 -7.06 -8.40
C ASN A 215 15.44 -7.47 -6.92
N MET A 216 15.86 -8.70 -6.66
CA MET A 216 16.18 -9.18 -5.32
C MET A 216 17.67 -9.49 -5.27
N THR A 217 18.30 -9.19 -4.15
CA THR A 217 19.69 -9.58 -3.89
C THR A 217 19.83 -11.09 -4.07
N LYS A 218 20.73 -11.48 -4.97
CA LYS A 218 21.12 -12.84 -5.26
C LYS A 218 22.39 -13.15 -4.47
N VAL A 219 22.51 -14.40 -4.08
CA VAL A 219 23.70 -14.91 -3.39
C VAL A 219 24.35 -15.95 -4.28
N LYS A 220 25.67 -15.82 -4.47
CA LYS A 220 26.47 -16.81 -5.19
C LYS A 220 27.71 -17.15 -4.38
N ILE A 221 27.97 -18.44 -4.23
CA ILE A 221 29.20 -18.95 -3.63
C ILE A 221 30.15 -19.29 -4.77
N ILE A 222 31.34 -18.70 -4.73
CA ILE A 222 32.32 -18.72 -5.80
C ILE A 222 33.61 -19.31 -5.25
N SER A 223 34.15 -20.29 -5.98
CA SER A 223 35.48 -20.86 -5.72
C SER A 223 36.55 -20.40 -6.71
N ASP A 224 36.14 -19.90 -7.88
CA ASP A 224 37.06 -19.44 -8.92
C ASP A 224 37.25 -17.91 -8.83
N PRO A 225 38.49 -17.43 -8.58
CA PRO A 225 38.77 -15.99 -8.58
C PRO A 225 38.37 -15.28 -9.88
N ALA A 226 38.44 -15.94 -11.03
CA ALA A 226 38.05 -15.31 -12.31
C ALA A 226 36.58 -14.92 -12.31
N GLU A 227 35.70 -15.83 -11.87
CA GLU A 227 34.26 -15.60 -11.75
C GLU A 227 33.92 -14.47 -10.75
N TYR A 228 34.73 -14.33 -9.69
CA TYR A 228 34.60 -13.21 -8.76
C TYR A 228 34.93 -11.86 -9.40
N PHE A 229 36.05 -11.79 -10.14
CA PHE A 229 36.44 -10.56 -10.84
C PHE A 229 35.50 -10.20 -11.99
N ASP A 230 34.94 -11.20 -12.69
CA ASP A 230 33.92 -10.99 -13.72
C ASP A 230 32.66 -10.33 -13.14
N LEU A 231 32.23 -10.75 -11.94
CA LEU A 231 31.09 -10.13 -11.24
C LEU A 231 31.39 -8.69 -10.82
N LEU A 232 32.58 -8.41 -10.30
CA LEU A 232 32.99 -7.06 -9.88
C LEU A 232 33.17 -6.10 -11.05
N SER A 233 33.49 -6.61 -12.23
CA SER A 233 33.73 -5.82 -13.44
C SER A 233 32.51 -5.73 -14.37
N SER A 234 31.38 -6.34 -13.97
CA SER A 234 30.15 -6.32 -14.76
C SER A 234 29.41 -5.01 -14.61
N ASP A 235 29.16 -4.30 -15.71
CA ASP A 235 28.32 -3.09 -15.73
C ASP A 235 26.82 -3.38 -15.50
N GLN A 236 26.43 -4.66 -15.50
CA GLN A 236 25.04 -5.08 -15.33
C GLN A 236 24.70 -5.47 -13.88
N ILE A 237 25.72 -5.63 -13.03
CA ILE A 237 25.58 -6.18 -11.69
C ILE A 237 26.19 -5.21 -10.68
N ASN A 238 25.44 -4.91 -9.64
CA ASN A 238 25.92 -4.19 -8.48
C ASN A 238 26.23 -5.19 -7.36
N VAL A 239 27.50 -5.33 -6.99
CA VAL A 239 27.90 -6.16 -5.84
C VAL A 239 27.67 -5.36 -4.56
N THR A 240 26.78 -5.87 -3.71
CA THR A 240 26.35 -5.17 -2.48
C THR A 240 27.17 -5.58 -1.26
N ASP A 241 27.59 -6.85 -1.19
CA ASP A 241 28.36 -7.38 -0.06
C ASP A 241 29.18 -8.62 -0.48
N THR A 242 30.30 -8.85 0.21
CA THR A 242 31.18 -9.99 -0.03
C THR A 242 31.67 -10.56 1.30
N ASN A 243 31.46 -11.86 1.50
CA ASN A 243 31.84 -12.58 2.70
C ASN A 243 32.78 -13.75 2.37
N PHE A 244 33.94 -13.82 3.02
CA PHE A 244 34.90 -14.91 2.83
C PHE A 244 34.53 -16.05 3.78
N ILE A 245 34.03 -17.16 3.24
CA ILE A 245 33.64 -18.32 4.04
C ILE A 245 34.91 -19.05 4.52
N ASN A 246 35.87 -19.25 3.61
CA ASN A 246 37.17 -19.85 3.87
C ASN A 246 38.17 -19.46 2.77
N ASP A 247 39.38 -20.04 2.80
CA ASP A 247 40.47 -19.72 1.86
C ASP A 247 40.16 -20.07 0.39
N GLU A 248 39.10 -20.85 0.13
CA GLU A 248 38.72 -21.32 -1.19
C GLU A 248 37.34 -20.83 -1.65
N LEU A 249 36.53 -20.25 -0.76
CA LEU A 249 35.12 -19.93 -1.03
C LEU A 249 34.76 -18.51 -0.59
N ILE A 250 34.16 -17.79 -1.54
CA ILE A 250 33.65 -16.43 -1.35
C ILE A 250 32.15 -16.42 -1.61
N GLU A 251 31.39 -15.90 -0.67
CA GLU A 251 29.96 -15.61 -0.81
C GLU A 251 29.78 -14.15 -1.26
N VAL A 252 29.16 -13.96 -2.42
CA VAL A 252 28.92 -12.63 -3.01
C VAL A 252 27.43 -12.37 -3.06
N HIS A 253 27.03 -11.24 -2.50
CA HIS A 253 25.70 -10.69 -2.58
C HIS A 253 25.68 -9.63 -3.67
N PHE A 254 24.77 -9.76 -4.62
CA PHE A 254 24.66 -8.83 -5.75
C PHE A 254 23.23 -8.66 -6.22
N GLU A 255 22.97 -7.54 -6.88
CA GLU A 255 21.70 -7.22 -7.54
C GLU A 255 21.98 -6.77 -8.97
N ASN A 256 20.98 -6.82 -9.84
CA ASN A 256 21.15 -6.23 -11.18
C ASN A 256 21.14 -4.70 -11.04
N VAL A 257 21.85 -3.97 -11.90
CA VAL A 257 21.64 -2.53 -12.01
C VAL A 257 20.23 -2.29 -12.60
N ASP A 258 19.54 -1.23 -12.17
CA ASP A 258 18.11 -1.02 -12.44
C ASP A 258 17.73 -1.09 -13.93
N GLU A 259 18.60 -0.61 -14.84
CA GLU A 259 18.38 -0.68 -16.29
C GLU A 259 18.40 -2.11 -16.85
N PHE A 260 19.00 -3.05 -16.13
CA PHE A 260 19.14 -4.46 -16.50
C PHE A 260 18.20 -5.38 -15.70
N VAL A 261 17.22 -4.80 -15.00
CA VAL A 261 16.17 -5.55 -14.33
C VAL A 261 15.13 -5.99 -15.35
N GLU A 262 15.03 -7.30 -15.58
CA GLU A 262 13.99 -7.85 -16.45
C GLU A 262 12.59 -7.63 -15.85
N ALA A 263 11.65 -7.25 -16.70
CA ALA A 263 10.25 -7.11 -16.31
C ALA A 263 9.63 -8.49 -16.00
N ASP A 264 9.16 -8.70 -14.76
CA ASP A 264 8.41 -9.91 -14.41
C ASP A 264 6.92 -9.74 -14.76
N GLY A 265 6.48 -10.45 -15.80
CA GLY A 265 5.07 -10.49 -16.22
C GLY A 265 4.09 -11.06 -15.18
N LYS A 266 4.58 -11.54 -14.04
CA LYS A 266 3.77 -12.06 -12.93
C LYS A 266 3.57 -11.05 -11.79
N THR A 267 4.16 -9.86 -11.88
CA THR A 267 4.04 -8.80 -10.87
C THR A 267 3.33 -7.57 -11.42
N ASN A 268 2.69 -6.80 -10.53
CA ASN A 268 2.04 -5.55 -10.91
C ASN A 268 1.88 -4.65 -9.68
N ALA A 269 2.79 -3.69 -9.54
CA ALA A 269 2.80 -2.77 -8.40
C ALA A 269 1.55 -1.86 -8.35
N VAL A 270 0.91 -1.58 -9.48
CA VAL A 270 -0.34 -0.81 -9.53
C VAL A 270 -1.47 -1.59 -8.86
N ILE A 271 -1.66 -2.86 -9.21
CA ILE A 271 -2.66 -3.74 -8.58
C ILE A 271 -2.41 -3.79 -7.07
N ALA A 272 -1.15 -3.96 -6.65
CA ALA A 272 -0.80 -3.99 -5.24
C ALA A 272 -1.11 -2.66 -4.52
N ALA A 273 -0.85 -1.52 -5.16
CA ALA A 273 -1.16 -0.19 -4.63
C ALA A 273 -2.68 0.01 -4.47
N PHE A 274 -3.48 -0.36 -5.47
CA PHE A 274 -4.94 -0.28 -5.40
C PHE A 274 -5.51 -1.19 -4.31
N THR A 275 -5.02 -2.44 -4.20
CA THR A 275 -5.48 -3.37 -3.16
C THR A 275 -5.25 -2.81 -1.76
N THR A 276 -4.07 -2.26 -1.49
CA THR A 276 -3.77 -1.70 -0.16
C THR A 276 -4.47 -0.38 0.09
N ALA A 277 -4.65 0.46 -0.94
CA ALA A 277 -5.47 1.67 -0.86
C ALA A 277 -6.92 1.35 -0.48
N HIS A 278 -7.55 0.38 -1.14
CA HIS A 278 -8.90 -0.08 -0.78
C HIS A 278 -8.97 -0.59 0.67
N ALA A 279 -7.98 -1.36 1.12
CA ALA A 279 -7.93 -1.84 2.50
C ALA A 279 -7.80 -0.68 3.51
N ARG A 280 -6.95 0.31 3.23
CA ARG A 280 -6.79 1.51 4.07
C ARG A 280 -8.07 2.34 4.12
N LEU A 281 -8.74 2.55 2.98
CA LEU A 281 -10.00 3.28 2.91
C LEU A 281 -11.14 2.55 3.64
N LYS A 282 -11.18 1.22 3.56
CA LYS A 282 -12.18 0.44 4.31
C LYS A 282 -11.99 0.60 5.82
N LEU A 283 -10.75 0.55 6.30
CA LEU A 283 -10.43 0.82 7.70
C LEU A 283 -10.77 2.28 8.07
N TYR A 284 -10.41 3.23 7.21
CA TYR A 284 -10.71 4.65 7.42
C TYR A 284 -12.20 4.91 7.59
N GLY A 285 -13.06 4.25 6.80
CA GLY A 285 -14.52 4.37 6.94
C GLY A 285 -15.03 3.96 8.33
N VAL A 286 -14.37 3.00 9.00
CA VAL A 286 -14.69 2.62 10.39
C VAL A 286 -14.10 3.64 11.37
N LEU A 287 -12.85 4.09 11.16
CA LEU A 287 -12.21 5.12 12.00
C LEU A 287 -13.01 6.43 12.00
N GLU A 288 -13.56 6.80 10.85
CA GLU A 288 -14.40 7.97 10.68
C GLU A 288 -15.67 7.90 11.56
N GLN A 289 -16.34 6.75 11.58
CA GLN A 289 -17.55 6.54 12.39
C GLN A 289 -17.26 6.53 13.89
N LEU A 290 -16.10 6.00 14.30
CA LEU A 290 -15.69 5.94 15.69
C LEU A 290 -15.13 7.29 16.18
N ASN A 291 -14.47 8.05 15.31
CA ASN A 291 -13.85 9.34 15.57
C ASN A 291 -12.96 9.30 16.84
N ARG A 292 -13.25 10.13 17.85
CA ARG A 292 -12.52 10.19 19.13
C ARG A 292 -12.66 8.95 20.01
N ARG A 293 -13.53 8.00 19.64
CA ARG A 293 -13.73 6.72 20.36
C ARG A 293 -12.76 5.61 19.92
N VAL A 294 -11.91 5.89 18.94
CA VAL A 294 -10.84 4.97 18.53
C VAL A 294 -9.82 4.88 19.68
N LEU A 295 -9.50 3.65 20.10
CA LEU A 295 -8.54 3.34 21.17
C LEU A 295 -7.09 3.52 20.71
#